data_AF-A0A519NUE7-F1
#
_entry.id   AF-A0A519NUE7-F1
#
_cell.length_a   1.000
_cell.length_b   1.000
_cell.length_c   1.000
_cell.angle_alpha   90.00
_cell.angle_beta   90.00
_cell.angle_gamma   90.00
#
_symmetry.space_group_name_H-M   'P 1'
#
loop_
_entity.id
_entity.type
_entity.pdbx_description
1 polymer ?
#
loop_
_entity_poly.entity_id
_entity_poly.type
_entity_poly.pdbx_seq_one_letter_code
_entity_poly.pdbx_strand_id
1 'polypeptide(L)'
;MQNVGIGTKTPQEKLSVNGKIRAHEIKLEVNGWPDYVFLTDYKPMSISAMENYIKQHGHLPGISSAKEVESNGAAVGEILKQLLKNQEHLSLYIIELQNKIEVLEKKK
;
A
#
# COMPACT_ATOMS: atom_id res chain seq x y z
N MET A 1 -9.78 31.35 7.10
CA MET A 1 -10.88 30.38 7.34
C MET A 1 -10.47 29.46 8.48
N GLN A 2 -11.36 29.26 9.46
CA GLN A 2 -11.15 28.37 10.59
C GLN A 2 -11.33 26.90 10.18
N ASN A 3 -10.64 25.98 10.84
CA ASN A 3 -10.80 24.54 10.66
C ASN A 3 -12.18 24.07 11.14
N VAL A 4 -12.74 23.04 10.50
CA VAL A 4 -14.04 22.46 10.83
C VAL A 4 -13.85 21.20 11.69
N GLY A 5 -14.47 21.18 12.88
CA GLY A 5 -14.48 20.03 13.78
C GLY A 5 -15.88 19.43 13.92
N ILE A 6 -16.04 18.14 13.65
CA ILE A 6 -17.26 17.38 13.93
C ILE A 6 -16.97 16.42 15.08
N GLY A 7 -17.61 16.61 16.23
CA GLY A 7 -17.35 15.80 17.43
C GLY A 7 -16.01 16.11 18.14
N THR A 8 -15.33 17.20 17.76
CA THR A 8 -14.08 17.68 18.40
C THR A 8 -14.07 19.20 18.49
N LYS A 9 -13.50 19.74 19.57
CA LYS A 9 -13.30 21.19 19.77
C LYS A 9 -11.95 21.69 19.28
N THR A 10 -11.03 20.77 18.97
CA THR A 10 -9.65 21.07 18.61
C THR A 10 -9.30 20.39 17.30
N PRO A 11 -9.82 20.86 16.15
CA PRO A 11 -9.55 20.24 14.85
C PRO A 11 -8.09 20.49 14.41
N GLN A 12 -7.35 19.41 14.19
CA GLN A 12 -5.95 19.42 13.76
C GLN A 12 -5.80 19.60 12.24
N GLU A 13 -6.84 19.25 11.49
CA GLU A 13 -6.89 19.35 10.03
C GLU A 13 -7.99 20.31 9.59
N LYS A 14 -8.06 20.63 8.28
CA LYS A 14 -9.14 21.46 7.72
C LYS A 14 -10.53 20.91 8.04
N LEU A 15 -10.66 19.58 8.05
CA LEU A 15 -11.81 18.84 8.54
C LEU A 15 -11.32 17.73 9.48
N SER A 16 -11.68 17.80 10.76
CA SER A 16 -11.43 16.74 11.73
C SER A 16 -12.76 16.15 12.21
N VAL A 17 -12.94 14.84 12.06
CA VAL A 17 -14.15 14.13 12.47
C VAL A 17 -13.81 13.10 13.53
N ASN A 18 -14.31 13.30 14.76
CA ASN A 18 -14.25 12.31 15.82
C ASN A 18 -15.52 11.44 15.79
N GLY A 19 -15.60 10.56 14.79
CA GLY A 19 -16.77 9.74 14.52
C GLY A 19 -16.66 9.01 13.19
N LYS A 20 -17.75 8.38 12.75
CA LYS A 20 -17.81 7.67 11.47
C LYS A 20 -18.25 8.61 10.35
N ILE A 21 -17.62 8.48 9.18
CA ILE A 21 -17.99 9.18 7.96
C ILE A 21 -18.68 8.17 7.03
N ARG A 22 -19.84 8.53 6.47
CA ARG A 22 -20.50 7.79 5.39
C ARG A 22 -20.55 8.71 4.17
N ALA A 23 -20.03 8.22 3.04
CA ALA A 23 -20.04 8.93 1.77
C ALA A 23 -20.43 7.96 0.66
N HIS A 24 -21.00 8.47 -0.43
CA HIS A 24 -21.20 7.68 -1.65
C HIS A 24 -19.89 7.48 -2.40
N GLU A 25 -19.03 8.51 -2.43
CA GLU A 25 -17.73 8.49 -3.09
C GLU A 25 -16.74 9.39 -2.34
N ILE A 26 -15.46 9.01 -2.37
CA ILE A 26 -14.34 9.84 -1.91
C ILE A 26 -13.31 9.85 -3.03
N LYS A 27 -13.07 11.01 -3.62
CA LYS A 27 -11.97 11.23 -4.58
C LYS A 27 -10.74 11.68 -3.81
N LEU A 28 -9.63 10.97 -3.97
CA LEU A 28 -8.37 11.29 -3.34
C LEU A 28 -7.44 11.95 -4.37
N GLU A 29 -6.86 13.10 -4.00
CA GLU A 29 -5.81 13.75 -4.78
C GLU A 29 -4.47 13.29 -4.23
N VAL A 30 -3.96 12.20 -4.77
CA VAL A 30 -2.69 11.57 -4.34
C VAL A 30 -1.63 11.72 -5.42
N ASN A 31 -0.39 11.94 -4.98
CA ASN A 31 0.77 12.03 -5.86
C ASN A 31 1.58 10.73 -5.86
N GLY A 32 2.25 10.45 -6.99
CA GLY A 32 3.15 9.30 -7.14
C GLY A 32 2.42 7.97 -7.11
N TRP A 33 1.42 7.82 -7.98
CA TRP A 33 0.72 6.55 -8.19
C TRP A 33 1.70 5.44 -8.66
N PRO A 34 1.53 4.18 -8.22
CA PRO A 34 2.61 3.20 -8.25
C PRO A 34 2.91 2.58 -9.61
N ASP A 35 2.24 2.97 -10.70
CA ASP A 35 2.48 2.48 -12.08
C ASP A 35 3.96 2.45 -12.51
N TYR A 36 4.81 3.25 -11.85
CA TYR A 36 6.26 3.19 -12.01
C TYR A 36 6.86 1.79 -11.76
N VAL A 37 6.15 0.89 -11.07
CA VAL A 37 6.52 -0.52 -10.85
C VAL A 37 6.71 -1.27 -12.17
N PHE A 38 6.04 -0.84 -13.24
CA PHE A 38 6.13 -1.46 -14.56
C PHE A 38 7.18 -0.82 -15.47
N LEU A 39 7.94 0.18 -15.01
CA LEU A 39 9.03 0.76 -15.78
C LEU A 39 10.17 -0.25 -15.95
N THR A 40 10.88 -0.18 -17.07
CA THR A 40 11.93 -1.15 -17.43
C THR A 40 13.14 -1.11 -16.50
N ASP A 41 13.39 0.02 -15.83
CA ASP A 41 14.45 0.21 -14.85
C ASP A 41 13.99 -0.09 -13.41
N TYR A 42 12.70 -0.36 -13.20
CA TYR A 42 12.19 -0.74 -11.91
C TYR A 42 12.67 -2.12 -11.51
N LYS A 43 13.28 -2.21 -10.31
CA LYS A 43 13.75 -3.47 -9.74
C LYS A 43 12.88 -3.82 -8.54
N PRO A 44 11.89 -4.72 -8.70
CA PRO A 44 11.12 -5.18 -7.56
C PRO A 44 12.05 -5.90 -6.56
N MET A 45 11.64 -5.91 -5.30
CA MET A 45 12.31 -6.70 -4.27
C MET A 45 12.35 -8.17 -4.70
N SER A 46 13.43 -8.90 -4.46
CA SER A 46 13.41 -10.34 -4.76
C SER A 46 12.46 -11.07 -3.82
N ILE A 47 11.89 -12.21 -4.25
CA ILE A 47 11.00 -13.03 -3.41
C ILE A 47 11.69 -13.45 -2.10
N SER A 48 12.98 -13.78 -2.14
CA SER A 48 13.75 -14.12 -0.94
C SER A 48 13.93 -12.91 0.00
N ALA A 49 14.18 -11.72 -0.53
CA ALA A 49 14.25 -10.50 0.29
C ALA A 49 12.89 -10.17 0.90
N MET A 50 11.80 -10.35 0.16
CA MET A 50 10.43 -10.19 0.65
C MET A 50 10.11 -11.16 1.79
N GLU A 51 10.46 -12.44 1.63
CA GLU A 51 10.29 -13.46 2.68
C GLU A 51 11.04 -13.09 3.95
N ASN A 52 12.31 -12.68 3.83
CA ASN A 52 13.12 -12.25 4.97
C ASN A 52 12.53 -11.03 5.67
N TYR A 53 12.05 -10.05 4.90
CA TYR A 53 11.40 -8.85 5.44
C TYR A 53 10.15 -9.22 6.25
N ILE A 54 9.27 -10.05 5.70
CA ILE A 54 8.04 -10.48 6.38
C ILE A 54 8.37 -11.24 7.66
N LYS A 55 9.37 -12.14 7.65
CA LYS A 55 9.81 -12.86 8.85
C LYS A 55 10.36 -11.92 9.93
N GLN A 56 11.07 -10.87 9.53
CA GLN A 56 11.69 -9.93 10.47
C GLN A 56 10.70 -8.91 11.03
N HIS A 57 9.77 -8.42 10.21
CA HIS A 57 8.92 -7.28 10.54
C HIS A 57 7.45 -7.65 10.81
N GLY A 58 6.99 -8.81 10.35
CA GLY A 58 5.60 -9.27 10.54
C GLY A 58 4.57 -8.52 9.70
N HIS A 59 4.98 -7.69 8.75
CA HIS A 59 4.12 -6.98 7.81
C HIS A 59 4.83 -6.75 6.47
N LEU A 60 4.08 -6.30 5.46
CA LEU A 60 4.63 -6.00 4.14
C LEU A 60 5.46 -4.71 4.14
N PRO A 61 6.50 -4.60 3.28
CA PRO A 61 7.22 -3.36 3.07
C PRO A 61 6.28 -2.21 2.69
N GLY A 62 6.49 -1.04 3.27
CA GLY A 62 5.71 0.16 2.99
C GLY A 62 4.31 0.20 3.63
N ILE A 63 3.86 -0.88 4.29
CA ILE A 63 2.62 -0.89 5.07
C ILE A 63 2.97 -0.65 6.54
N SER A 64 2.30 0.31 7.17
CA SER A 64 2.43 0.58 8.60
C SER A 64 2.08 -0.65 9.43
N SER A 65 2.81 -0.85 10.53
CA SER A 65 2.52 -1.96 11.46
C SER A 65 1.17 -1.76 12.16
N ALA A 66 0.56 -2.85 12.65
CA ALA A 66 -0.68 -2.77 13.41
C ALA A 66 -0.57 -1.80 14.61
N LYS A 67 0.55 -1.88 15.35
CA LYS A 67 0.83 -1.00 16.49
C LYS A 67 0.90 0.48 16.10
N GLU A 68 1.47 0.78 14.93
CA GLU A 68 1.56 2.15 14.42
C GLU A 68 0.20 2.68 14.03
N VAL A 69 -0.62 1.87 13.35
CA VAL A 69 -2.00 2.23 12.97
C VAL A 69 -2.88 2.42 14.20
N GLU A 70 -2.74 1.59 15.23
CA GLU A 70 -3.47 1.73 16.50
C GLU A 70 -3.10 3.02 17.23
N SER A 71 -1.83 3.45 17.16
CA SER A 71 -1.35 4.64 17.88
C SER A 71 -1.63 5.94 17.13
N ASN A 72 -1.43 5.95 15.81
CA ASN A 72 -1.40 7.17 14.99
C ASN A 72 -2.56 7.26 13.99
N GLY A 73 -3.39 6.21 13.89
CA GLY A 73 -4.35 6.07 12.81
C GLY A 73 -3.70 5.67 11.49
N ALA A 74 -4.53 5.62 10.45
CA ALA A 74 -4.15 5.15 9.12
C ALA A 74 -4.44 6.23 8.07
N ALA A 75 -3.43 6.61 7.29
CA ALA A 75 -3.61 7.46 6.13
C ALA A 75 -4.19 6.61 4.98
N VAL A 76 -5.51 6.63 4.81
CA VAL A 76 -6.23 5.77 3.84
C VAL A 76 -5.65 5.88 2.43
N GLY A 77 -5.33 7.09 1.96
CA GLY A 77 -4.74 7.28 0.64
C GLY A 77 -3.37 6.61 0.47
N GLU A 78 -2.51 6.69 1.48
CA GLU A 78 -1.21 6.01 1.44
C GLU A 78 -1.37 4.49 1.52
N ILE A 79 -2.29 4.00 2.33
CA ILE A 79 -2.59 2.55 2.39
C ILE A 79 -3.07 2.05 1.02
N LEU A 80 -4.00 2.74 0.37
CA LEU A 80 -4.49 2.35 -0.97
C LEU A 80 -3.35 2.32 -1.99
N LYS A 81 -2.48 3.34 -1.98
CA LYS A 81 -1.30 3.41 -2.85
C LYS A 81 -0.34 2.24 -2.62
N GLN A 82 -0.04 1.91 -1.35
CA GLN A 82 0.86 0.80 -1.03
C GLN A 82 0.25 -0.57 -1.33
N LEU A 83 -1.07 -0.73 -1.13
CA LEU A 83 -1.78 -1.95 -1.52
C LEU A 83 -1.74 -2.15 -3.04
N LEU A 84 -1.96 -1.10 -3.83
CA LEU A 84 -1.86 -1.20 -5.29
C LEU A 84 -0.42 -1.56 -5.71
N LYS A 85 0.59 -0.87 -5.17
CA LYS A 85 2.00 -1.20 -5.44
C LYS A 85 2.30 -2.68 -5.15
N ASN A 86 1.78 -3.21 -4.05
CA ASN A 86 1.94 -4.62 -3.70
C ASN A 86 1.21 -5.54 -4.69
N GLN A 87 0.03 -5.16 -5.17
CA GLN A 87 -0.69 -5.90 -6.21
C GLN A 87 0.10 -5.94 -7.53
N GLU A 88 0.70 -4.82 -7.94
CA GLU A 88 1.54 -4.75 -9.14
C GLU A 88 2.81 -5.61 -9.01
N HIS A 89 3.46 -5.59 -7.83
CA HIS A 89 4.57 -6.50 -7.53
C HIS A 89 4.15 -7.97 -7.62
N LEU A 90 2.99 -8.33 -7.05
CA LEU A 90 2.48 -9.69 -7.12
C LEU A 90 2.25 -10.12 -8.58
N SER A 91 1.74 -9.22 -9.44
CA SER A 91 1.62 -9.48 -10.87
C SER A 91 2.99 -9.77 -11.51
N LEU A 92 4.03 -8.99 -11.20
CA LEU A 92 5.39 -9.25 -11.71
C LEU A 92 5.93 -10.61 -11.24
N TYR A 93 5.77 -10.95 -9.95
CA TYR A 93 6.23 -12.24 -9.44
C TYR A 93 5.47 -13.41 -10.06
N ILE A 94 4.15 -13.28 -10.27
CA ILE A 94 3.34 -14.32 -10.93
C ILE A 94 3.81 -14.54 -12.37
N ILE A 95 4.06 -13.47 -13.12
CA ILE A 95 4.59 -13.55 -14.49
C ILE A 95 5.97 -14.23 -14.49
N GLU A 96 6.86 -13.86 -13.56
CA GLU A 96 8.18 -14.48 -13.42
C GLU A 96 8.06 -15.98 -13.10
N LEU A 97 7.16 -16.37 -12.19
CA LEU A 97 6.90 -17.76 -11.83
C LEU A 97 6.35 -18.55 -13.02
N GLN A 98 5.39 -18.01 -13.76
CA GLN A 98 4.82 -18.64 -14.95
C GLN A 98 5.91 -18.91 -16.01
N ASN A 99 6.76 -17.91 -16.28
CA ASN A 99 7.88 -18.06 -17.23
C ASN A 99 8.86 -19.17 -16.78
N LYS A 100 9.15 -19.27 -15.48
CA LYS A 100 10.00 -20.34 -14.94
C LYS A 100 9.36 -21.72 -15.10
N ILE A 101 8.05 -21.83 -14.87
CA ILE A 101 7.30 -23.08 -15.05
C ILE A 101 7.38 -23.54 -16.51
N GLU A 102 7.11 -22.67 -17.47
CA GLU A 102 7.17 -23.01 -18.90
C GLU A 102 8.57 -23.49 -19.35
N VAL A 103 9.62 -22.87 -18.81
CA VAL A 103 11.00 -23.31 -19.09
C VAL A 103 11.28 -24.69 -18.49
N LEU A 104 10.75 -24.99 -17.30
CA LEU A 104 10.90 -26.30 -16.68
C LEU A 104 10.09 -27.38 -17.41
N GLU A 105 8.89 -27.05 -17.89
CA GLU A 105 8.04 -27.96 -18.66
C GLU A 105 8.65 -28.30 -20.02
N LYS A 106 9.27 -27.34 -20.72
CA LYS A 106 9.96 -27.57 -22.00
C LYS A 106 11.22 -28.42 -21.89
N LYS A 107 11.78 -28.56 -20.69
CA LYS A 107 12.98 -29.40 -20.42
C LYS A 107 12.61 -30.85 -20.09
N LYS A 108 11.32 -31.16 -19.98
CA LYS A 108 10.79 -32.49 -19.65
C LYS A 108 10.44 -33.26 -20.92
#